data_AF-A0A7I4FM38-F1
#
_entry.id   AF-A0A7I4FM38-F1
#
_cell.length_a   1.000
_cell.length_b   1.000
_cell.length_c   1.000
_cell.angle_alpha   90.00
_cell.angle_beta   90.00
_cell.angle_gamma   90.00
#
_symmetry.space_group_name_H-M   'P 1'
#
loop_
_entity.id
_entity.type
_entity.pdbx_description
1 polymer ?
#
loop_
_entity_poly.entity_id
_entity_poly.type
_entity_poly.pdbx_seq_one_letter_code
_entity_poly.pdbx_strand_id
1 'polypeptide(L)'
;MDGSAGICVLRVVISLALVFCLCASSALAIVDDKCSACKAVALELEDSLANERPRNHLDYRHRLNSEGQREGKVIDYRLSELRVVELLDGLCSKMKGYVPNKAGPGRTFWLKVEGGVPDAPEMALNRQASELHSRAIVEFCGRLLETTEEEVHHSNVDSLFLQFSGSS
;
A
#
# COMPACT_ATOMS: atom_id res chain seq x y z
N MET A 1 -51.27 -29.75 -12.77
CA MET A 1 -51.46 -28.76 -11.69
C MET A 1 -50.08 -28.18 -11.39
N ASP A 2 -49.47 -27.46 -12.34
CA ASP A 2 -48.00 -27.26 -12.33
C ASP A 2 -47.60 -25.80 -12.55
N GLY A 3 -48.57 -24.88 -12.61
CA GLY A 3 -48.32 -23.44 -12.81
C GLY A 3 -47.83 -22.72 -11.54
N SER A 4 -48.25 -23.17 -10.36
CA SER A 4 -47.90 -22.51 -9.09
C SER A 4 -46.44 -22.74 -8.70
N ALA A 5 -45.92 -23.96 -8.89
CA ALA A 5 -44.53 -24.29 -8.60
C ALA A 5 -43.56 -23.54 -9.53
N GLY A 6 -43.88 -23.40 -10.83
CA GLY A 6 -43.06 -22.66 -11.79
C GLY A 6 -42.95 -21.16 -11.47
N ILE A 7 -44.04 -20.54 -11.02
CA ILE A 7 -44.06 -19.12 -10.63
C ILE A 7 -43.24 -18.89 -9.35
N CYS A 8 -43.29 -19.82 -8.40
CA CYS A 8 -42.49 -19.76 -7.18
C CYS A 8 -40.99 -19.90 -7.48
N VAL A 9 -40.61 -20.88 -8.31
CA VAL A 9 -39.19 -21.08 -8.71
C VAL A 9 -38.66 -19.86 -9.46
N LEU A 10 -39.45 -19.31 -10.41
CA LEU A 10 -39.04 -18.13 -11.17
C LEU A 10 -38.82 -16.90 -10.26
N ARG A 11 -39.68 -16.68 -9.26
CA ARG A 11 -39.54 -15.59 -8.29
C ARG A 11 -38.34 -15.76 -7.37
N VAL A 12 -38.02 -16.98 -6.96
CA VAL A 12 -36.84 -17.28 -6.14
C VAL A 12 -35.57 -17.06 -6.95
N VAL A 13 -35.53 -17.50 -8.21
CA VAL A 13 -34.37 -17.29 -9.09
C VAL A 13 -34.16 -15.81 -9.39
N ILE A 14 -35.22 -15.04 -9.66
CA ILE A 14 -35.12 -13.59 -9.88
C ILE A 14 -34.63 -12.87 -8.61
N SER A 15 -35.15 -13.24 -7.44
CA SER A 15 -34.72 -12.66 -6.16
C SER A 15 -33.24 -12.96 -5.87
N LEU A 16 -32.78 -14.19 -6.11
CA LEU A 16 -31.38 -14.58 -5.93
C LEU A 16 -30.45 -13.88 -6.93
N ALA A 17 -30.86 -13.72 -8.19
CA ALA A 17 -30.10 -13.00 -9.20
C ALA A 17 -29.97 -11.50 -8.86
N LEU A 18 -31.04 -10.87 -8.35
CA LEU A 18 -31.01 -9.48 -7.91
C LEU A 18 -30.06 -9.27 -6.71
N VAL A 19 -30.11 -10.16 -5.71
CA VAL A 19 -29.18 -10.13 -4.57
C VAL A 19 -27.73 -10.32 -5.03
N PHE A 20 -27.48 -11.24 -5.96
CA PHE A 20 -26.14 -11.46 -6.51
C PHE A 20 -25.61 -10.25 -7.29
N CYS A 21 -26.44 -9.60 -8.11
CA CYS A 21 -26.08 -8.36 -8.80
C CYS A 21 -25.79 -7.20 -7.84
N LEU A 22 -26.56 -7.07 -6.75
CA LEU A 22 -26.33 -6.06 -5.72
C LEU A 22 -24.98 -6.28 -5.01
N CYS A 23 -24.63 -7.52 -4.66
CA CYS A 23 -23.35 -7.85 -4.04
C CYS A 23 -22.14 -7.65 -4.96
N ALA A 24 -22.28 -7.91 -6.28
CA ALA A 24 -21.19 -7.70 -7.23
C ALA A 24 -20.81 -6.21 -7.38
N SER A 25 -21.80 -5.32 -7.25
CA SER A 25 -21.57 -3.87 -7.37
C SER A 25 -20.81 -3.27 -6.17
N SER A 26 -21.00 -3.79 -4.95
CA SER A 26 -20.29 -3.33 -3.76
C SER A 26 -18.84 -3.82 -3.71
N ALA A 27 -18.56 -5.00 -4.24
CA ALA A 27 -17.19 -5.53 -4.34
C ALA A 27 -16.29 -4.64 -5.21
N LEU A 28 -16.80 -4.10 -6.32
CA LEU A 28 -16.05 -3.20 -7.21
C LEU A 28 -15.68 -1.88 -6.52
N ALA A 29 -16.59 -1.29 -5.74
CA ALA A 29 -16.33 -0.03 -5.03
C ALA A 29 -15.27 -0.19 -3.92
N ILE A 30 -15.27 -1.33 -3.21
CA ILE A 30 -14.27 -1.61 -2.16
C ILE A 30 -12.87 -1.82 -2.75
N VAL A 31 -12.79 -2.40 -3.96
CA VAL A 31 -11.52 -2.59 -4.67
C VAL A 31 -10.93 -1.24 -5.11
N ASP A 32 -11.77 -0.31 -5.58
CA ASP A 32 -11.33 1.05 -5.96
C ASP A 32 -10.76 1.83 -4.75
N ASP A 33 -11.37 1.70 -3.58
CA ASP A 33 -10.90 2.34 -2.35
C ASP A 33 -9.52 1.80 -1.90
N LYS A 34 -9.32 0.47 -1.98
CA LYS A 34 -8.03 -0.17 -1.65
C LYS A 34 -6.97 0.13 -2.70
N CYS A 35 -7.33 0.14 -3.98
CA CYS A 35 -6.42 0.48 -5.07
C CYS A 35 -5.93 1.92 -4.95
N SER A 36 -6.82 2.86 -4.64
CA SER A 36 -6.43 4.27 -4.46
C SER A 36 -5.55 4.47 -3.22
N ALA A 37 -5.79 3.71 -2.14
CA ALA A 37 -4.91 3.71 -0.96
C ALA A 37 -3.50 3.18 -1.29
N CYS A 38 -3.41 2.08 -2.06
CA CYS A 38 -2.13 1.53 -2.52
C CYS A 38 -1.35 2.53 -3.38
N LYS A 39 -2.03 3.21 -4.33
CA LYS A 39 -1.42 4.28 -5.13
C LYS A 39 -0.89 5.42 -4.27
N ALA A 40 -1.61 5.80 -3.22
CA ALA A 40 -1.15 6.85 -2.31
C ALA A 40 0.12 6.45 -1.55
N VAL A 41 0.20 5.21 -1.07
CA VAL A 41 1.42 4.66 -0.43
C VAL A 41 2.58 4.63 -1.43
N ALA A 42 2.34 4.18 -2.66
CA ALA A 42 3.36 4.14 -3.71
C ALA A 42 3.90 5.54 -4.04
N LEU A 43 3.04 6.54 -4.15
CA LEU A 43 3.43 7.93 -4.38
C LEU A 43 4.28 8.50 -3.23
N GLU A 44 3.95 8.20 -1.98
CA GLU A 44 4.75 8.64 -0.82
C GLU A 44 6.13 7.96 -0.79
N LEU A 45 6.23 6.70 -1.24
CA LEU A 45 7.50 5.99 -1.37
C LEU A 45 8.34 6.56 -2.52
N GLU A 46 7.73 6.86 -3.68
CA GLU A 46 8.38 7.54 -4.80
C GLU A 46 8.91 8.92 -4.40
N ASP A 47 8.13 9.70 -3.64
CA ASP A 47 8.58 10.98 -3.09
C ASP A 47 9.75 10.80 -2.12
N SER A 48 9.72 9.76 -1.29
CA SER A 48 10.82 9.44 -0.37
C SER A 48 12.10 9.02 -1.11
N LEU A 49 11.97 8.32 -2.23
CA LEU A 49 13.07 7.96 -3.14
C LEU A 49 13.63 9.18 -3.88
N ALA A 50 12.75 10.06 -4.38
CA ALA A 50 13.16 11.26 -5.11
C ALA A 50 13.90 12.26 -4.21
N ASN A 51 13.50 12.35 -2.93
CA ASN A 51 14.11 13.21 -1.93
C ASN A 51 15.19 12.49 -1.09
N GLU A 52 15.58 11.28 -1.50
CA GLU A 52 16.63 10.50 -0.84
C GLU A 52 17.95 11.28 -0.83
N ARG A 53 18.54 11.45 0.36
CA ARG A 53 19.83 12.13 0.49
C ARG A 53 20.95 11.24 -0.04
N PRO A 54 21.89 11.77 -0.84
CA PRO A 54 23.07 11.02 -1.25
C PRO A 54 23.83 10.47 -0.02
N ARG A 55 24.11 9.18 -0.04
CA ARG A 55 24.83 8.46 1.02
C ARG A 55 26.12 7.88 0.48
N ASN A 56 27.11 7.75 1.36
CA ASN A 56 28.37 7.10 1.02
C ASN A 56 28.21 5.57 1.06
N HIS A 57 29.19 4.85 0.52
CA HIS A 57 29.25 3.39 0.59
C HIS A 57 29.24 2.89 2.06
N LEU A 58 28.61 1.74 2.29
CA LEU A 58 28.65 1.05 3.57
C LEU A 58 29.97 0.30 3.71
N ASP A 59 30.77 0.64 4.72
CA ASP A 59 32.06 0.03 4.99
C ASP A 59 31.95 -1.03 6.09
N TYR A 60 31.93 -2.31 5.70
CA TYR A 60 31.91 -3.42 6.65
C TYR A 60 33.31 -3.88 7.07
N ARG A 61 34.39 -3.14 6.75
CA ARG A 61 35.77 -3.56 7.03
C ARG A 61 36.22 -3.26 8.46
N HIS A 62 35.67 -4.03 9.40
CA HIS A 62 35.86 -3.85 10.83
C HIS A 62 37.10 -4.57 11.39
N ARG A 63 37.65 -5.57 10.69
CA ARG A 63 38.82 -6.34 11.14
C ARG A 63 40.09 -5.92 10.41
N LEU A 64 41.22 -5.97 11.10
CA LEU A 64 42.55 -5.84 10.51
C LEU A 64 43.17 -7.23 10.42
N ASN A 65 43.73 -7.59 9.27
CA ASN A 65 44.52 -8.80 9.13
C ASN A 65 45.94 -8.61 9.73
N SER A 66 46.72 -9.69 9.78
CA SER A 66 48.10 -9.67 10.28
C SER A 66 49.05 -8.76 9.47
N GLU A 67 48.65 -8.36 8.27
CA GLU A 67 49.40 -7.47 7.36
C GLU A 67 48.97 -6.00 7.53
N GLY A 68 48.06 -5.70 8.46
CA GLY A 68 47.55 -4.35 8.70
C GLY A 68 46.53 -3.85 7.67
N GLN A 69 46.02 -4.72 6.80
CA GLN A 69 44.95 -4.39 5.86
C GLN A 69 43.58 -4.64 6.49
N ARG A 70 42.59 -3.81 6.13
CA ARG A 70 41.22 -3.97 6.63
C ARG A 70 40.48 -5.05 5.83
N GLU A 71 40.04 -6.09 6.52
CA GLU A 71 39.22 -7.16 5.98
C GLU A 71 37.73 -6.82 6.09
N GLY A 72 36.99 -7.11 5.01
CA GLY A 72 35.54 -6.95 4.92
C GLY A 72 35.11 -6.50 3.53
N LYS A 73 33.84 -6.11 3.41
CA LYS A 73 33.23 -5.67 2.14
C LYS A 73 32.84 -4.20 2.21
N VAL A 74 33.05 -3.48 1.12
CA VAL A 74 32.44 -2.17 0.90
C VAL A 74 31.27 -2.35 -0.07
N ILE A 75 30.08 -1.88 0.30
CA ILE A 75 28.85 -2.06 -0.48
C ILE A 75 28.29 -0.69 -0.87
N ASP A 76 27.89 -0.51 -2.13
CA ASP A 76 27.14 0.68 -2.54
C ASP A 76 25.81 0.71 -1.77
N TYR A 77 25.53 1.83 -1.09
CA TYR A 77 24.29 2.03 -0.35
C TYR A 77 23.05 1.76 -1.21
N ARG A 78 23.06 2.12 -2.50
CA ARG A 78 21.93 1.91 -3.41
C ARG A 78 21.55 0.44 -3.63
N LEU A 79 22.51 -0.46 -3.42
CA LEU A 79 22.36 -1.91 -3.53
C LEU A 79 22.26 -2.58 -2.16
N SER A 80 22.27 -1.81 -1.08
CA SER A 80 22.19 -2.34 0.28
C SER A 80 20.75 -2.58 0.70
N GLU A 81 20.52 -3.68 1.42
CA GLU A 81 19.23 -3.95 2.09
C GLU A 81 18.86 -2.83 3.06
N LEU A 82 19.88 -2.19 3.67
CA LEU A 82 19.70 -1.06 4.59
C LEU A 82 18.93 0.11 3.95
N ARG A 83 19.12 0.36 2.64
CA ARG A 83 18.38 1.41 1.92
C ARG A 83 16.88 1.14 1.93
N VAL A 84 16.46 -0.11 1.74
CA VAL A 84 15.04 -0.49 1.76
C VAL A 84 14.48 -0.30 3.16
N VAL A 85 15.20 -0.75 4.19
CA VAL A 85 14.78 -0.56 5.60
C VAL A 85 14.62 0.92 5.95
N GLU A 86 15.59 1.77 5.59
CA GLU A 86 15.53 3.21 5.88
C GLU A 86 14.41 3.93 5.09
N LEU A 87 14.10 3.49 3.87
CA LEU A 87 13.02 4.07 3.06
C LEU A 87 11.63 3.68 3.55
N LEU A 88 11.48 2.43 4.01
CA LEU A 88 10.22 1.94 4.57
C LEU A 88 10.01 2.42 6.01
N ASP A 89 11.08 2.73 6.74
CA ASP A 89 10.98 3.29 8.09
C ASP A 89 10.22 4.62 8.09
N GLY A 90 9.21 4.69 8.95
CA GLY A 90 8.32 5.84 9.04
C GLY A 90 7.42 6.10 7.83
N LEU A 91 7.47 5.31 6.74
CA LEU A 91 6.62 5.49 5.54
C LEU A 91 5.13 5.54 5.93
N CYS A 92 4.64 4.53 6.65
CA CYS A 92 3.25 4.48 7.07
C CYS A 92 2.89 5.60 8.07
N SER A 93 3.87 6.16 8.80
CA SER A 93 3.61 7.32 9.66
C SER A 93 3.31 8.60 8.86
N LYS A 94 3.90 8.76 7.67
CA LYS A 94 3.63 9.90 6.76
C LYS A 94 2.22 9.84 6.17
N MET A 95 1.62 8.64 6.07
CA MET A 95 0.25 8.45 5.59
C MET A 95 -0.82 9.13 6.47
N LYS A 96 -0.48 9.55 7.70
CA LYS A 96 -1.41 10.29 8.59
C LYS A 96 -1.90 11.62 8.00
N GLY A 97 -1.13 12.23 7.10
CA GLY A 97 -1.50 13.47 6.42
C GLY A 97 -2.48 13.28 5.25
N TYR A 98 -2.87 12.04 4.95
CA TYR A 98 -3.76 11.74 3.84
C TYR A 98 -5.23 11.70 4.29
N VAL A 99 -6.09 12.30 3.47
CA VAL A 99 -7.54 12.30 3.66
C VAL A 99 -8.25 11.78 2.41
N PRO A 100 -9.35 11.01 2.56
CA PRO A 100 -10.11 10.53 1.42
C PRO A 100 -10.95 11.67 0.84
N ASN A 101 -10.82 11.88 -0.46
CA ASN A 101 -11.67 12.76 -1.24
C ASN A 101 -12.58 11.91 -2.13
N LYS A 102 -13.89 12.20 -2.10
CA LYS A 102 -14.91 11.47 -2.87
C LYS A 102 -15.15 12.23 -4.18
N ALA A 103 -14.52 11.79 -5.28
CA ALA A 103 -14.70 12.35 -6.63
C ALA A 103 -16.00 11.85 -7.32
N GLY A 104 -17.06 11.60 -6.55
CA GLY A 104 -18.35 11.10 -7.04
C GLY A 104 -18.66 9.65 -6.60
N PRO A 105 -19.73 9.05 -7.16
CA PRO A 105 -20.22 7.75 -6.71
C PRO A 105 -19.18 6.65 -6.98
N GLY A 106 -18.70 6.02 -5.90
CA GLY A 106 -17.79 4.87 -5.95
C GLY A 106 -16.32 5.20 -6.21
N ARG A 107 -15.92 6.48 -6.29
CA ARG A 107 -14.52 6.86 -6.52
C ARG A 107 -13.97 7.66 -5.34
N THR A 108 -13.11 7.02 -4.56
CA THR A 108 -12.32 7.70 -3.53
C THR A 108 -10.86 7.80 -3.96
N PHE A 109 -10.25 8.94 -3.69
CA PHE A 109 -8.81 9.17 -3.89
C PHE A 109 -8.25 9.82 -2.63
N TRP A 110 -6.99 9.53 -2.33
CA TRP A 110 -6.34 10.06 -1.13
C TRP A 110 -5.52 11.29 -1.48
N LEU A 111 -5.76 12.38 -0.76
CA LEU A 111 -5.04 13.64 -0.91
C LEU A 111 -4.15 13.89 0.31
N LYS A 112 -2.89 14.22 0.05
CA LYS A 112 -1.96 14.71 1.08
C LYS A 112 -2.32 16.15 1.41
N VAL A 113 -2.61 16.42 2.68
CA VAL A 113 -2.87 17.78 3.18
C VAL A 113 -1.57 18.34 3.74
N GLU A 114 -0.96 19.26 3.00
CA GLU A 114 0.23 19.99 3.46
C GLU A 114 -0.07 20.78 4.74
N GLY A 115 0.72 20.55 5.80
CA GLY A 115 0.50 21.14 7.13
C GLY A 115 -0.44 20.35 8.05
N GLY A 116 -0.95 19.19 7.62
CA GLY A 116 -1.91 18.39 8.37
C GLY A 116 -3.34 18.90 8.26
N VAL A 117 -4.29 18.19 8.88
CA VAL A 117 -5.72 18.56 8.82
C VAL A 117 -5.93 19.87 9.60
N PRO A 118 -6.36 20.98 8.96
CA PRO A 118 -6.48 22.27 9.63
C PRO A 118 -7.54 22.27 10.74
N ASP A 119 -7.28 22.98 11.84
CA ASP A 119 -8.16 23.12 13.01
C ASP A 119 -9.35 24.08 12.77
N ALA A 120 -10.02 23.97 11.61
CA ALA A 120 -11.19 24.78 11.32
C ALA A 120 -12.44 24.18 12.01
N PRO A 121 -13.25 24.98 12.74
CA PRO A 121 -14.40 24.48 13.51
C PRO A 121 -15.52 23.86 12.65
N GLU A 122 -15.63 24.28 11.39
CA GLU A 122 -16.57 23.70 10.42
C GLU A 122 -16.19 22.26 10.01
N MET A 123 -14.94 21.84 10.26
CA MET A 123 -14.43 20.49 10.01
C MET A 123 -14.35 19.63 11.27
N ALA A 124 -14.85 20.06 12.44
CA ALA A 124 -14.73 19.27 13.68
C ALA A 124 -15.49 17.91 13.64
N LEU A 125 -16.65 17.86 12.98
CA LEU A 125 -17.35 16.60 12.68
C LEU A 125 -16.61 15.77 11.63
N ASN A 126 -15.89 16.45 10.73
CA ASN A 126 -15.00 15.86 9.75
C ASN A 126 -13.66 15.42 10.37
N ARG A 127 -13.29 15.89 11.57
CA ARG A 127 -12.03 15.59 12.24
C ARG A 127 -12.02 14.17 12.79
N GLN A 128 -13.05 13.76 13.52
CA GLN A 128 -13.17 12.37 13.96
C GLN A 128 -13.23 11.41 12.76
N ALA A 129 -13.99 11.77 11.72
CA ALA A 129 -14.00 11.01 10.47
C ALA A 129 -12.61 10.98 9.81
N SER A 130 -11.91 12.11 9.74
CA SER A 130 -10.56 12.24 9.19
C SER A 130 -9.52 11.50 10.00
N GLU A 131 -9.64 11.45 11.33
CA GLU A 131 -8.77 10.69 12.24
C GLU A 131 -9.02 9.19 12.11
N LEU A 132 -10.28 8.77 11.90
CA LEU A 132 -10.60 7.38 11.59
C LEU A 132 -10.04 6.99 10.21
N HIS A 133 -10.18 7.85 9.20
CA HIS A 133 -9.66 7.60 7.86
C HIS A 133 -8.13 7.62 7.80
N SER A 134 -7.47 8.52 8.54
CA SER A 134 -6.02 8.55 8.62
C SER A 134 -5.47 7.30 9.32
N ARG A 135 -6.14 6.82 10.38
CA ARG A 135 -5.82 5.52 11.00
C ARG A 135 -6.01 4.36 10.00
N ALA A 136 -7.10 4.39 9.23
CA ALA A 136 -7.39 3.32 8.26
C ALA A 136 -6.31 3.19 7.18
N ILE A 137 -5.80 4.30 6.61
CA ILE A 137 -4.72 4.23 5.62
C ILE A 137 -3.37 3.86 6.22
N VAL A 138 -3.10 4.28 7.47
CA VAL A 138 -1.89 3.85 8.20
C VAL A 138 -1.92 2.34 8.45
N GLU A 139 -3.06 1.81 8.91
CA GLU A 139 -3.26 0.37 9.11
C GLU A 139 -3.22 -0.42 7.79
N PHE A 140 -3.77 0.16 6.71
CA PHE A 140 -3.66 -0.42 5.37
C PHE A 140 -2.21 -0.50 4.91
N CYS A 141 -1.43 0.58 5.08
CA CYS A 141 -0.01 0.60 4.77
C CYS A 141 0.78 -0.45 5.56
N GLY A 142 0.53 -0.57 6.88
CA GLY A 142 1.18 -1.59 7.71
C GLY A 142 0.92 -3.01 7.21
N ARG A 143 -0.34 -3.37 6.98
CA ARG A 143 -0.71 -4.68 6.43
C ARG A 143 -0.13 -4.93 5.05
N LEU A 144 -0.06 -3.89 4.21
CA LEU A 144 0.54 -3.99 2.88
C LEU A 144 2.02 -4.35 3.00
N LEU A 145 2.79 -3.66 3.86
CA LEU A 145 4.21 -3.96 4.08
C LEU A 145 4.41 -5.37 4.63
N GLU A 146 3.65 -5.76 5.66
CA GLU A 146 3.70 -7.12 6.23
C GLU A 146 3.44 -8.20 5.17
N THR A 147 2.41 -8.02 4.34
CA THR A 147 2.07 -8.97 3.27
C THR A 147 3.18 -9.04 2.23
N THR A 148 3.76 -7.91 1.85
CA THR A 148 4.85 -7.89 0.86
C THR A 148 6.14 -8.51 1.39
N GLU A 149 6.45 -8.35 2.69
CA GLU A 149 7.57 -9.02 3.32
C GLU A 149 7.38 -10.54 3.31
N GLU A 150 6.19 -11.03 3.67
CA GLU A 150 5.85 -12.45 3.59
C GLU A 150 5.95 -12.99 2.14
N GLU A 151 5.48 -12.24 1.15
CA GLU A 151 5.58 -12.61 -0.26
C GLU A 151 7.03 -12.65 -0.75
N VAL A 152 7.88 -11.71 -0.33
CA VAL A 152 9.32 -11.71 -0.65
C VAL A 152 10.06 -12.85 0.06
N HIS A 153 9.63 -13.25 1.25
CA HIS A 153 10.16 -14.43 1.93
C HIS A 153 9.70 -15.75 1.29
N HIS A 154 8.49 -15.78 0.73
CA HIS A 154 7.93 -17.00 0.13
C HIS A 154 8.28 -17.16 -1.36
N SER A 155 8.45 -16.05 -2.08
CA SER A 155 8.94 -16.02 -3.45
C SER A 155 10.46 -15.83 -3.44
N ASN A 156 11.20 -16.88 -3.83
CA ASN A 156 12.64 -16.72 -4.08
C ASN A 156 12.82 -15.60 -5.11
N VAL A 157 13.34 -14.46 -4.66
CA VAL A 157 13.53 -13.23 -5.44
C VAL A 157 14.33 -13.47 -6.74
N ASP A 158 15.09 -14.57 -6.77
CA ASP A 158 15.81 -15.11 -7.93
C ASP A 158 14.90 -15.41 -9.14
N SER A 159 13.66 -15.89 -8.94
CA SER A 159 12.75 -16.23 -10.04
C SER A 159 12.16 -14.99 -10.73
N LEU A 160 11.98 -13.88 -10.00
CA LEU A 160 11.45 -12.63 -10.53
C LEU A 160 12.53 -11.84 -11.27
N PHE A 161 13.78 -11.83 -10.78
CA PHE A 161 14.90 -11.20 -11.49
C PHE A 161 15.18 -11.87 -12.84
N LEU A 162 15.04 -13.20 -12.94
CA LEU A 162 15.17 -13.94 -14.21
C LEU A 162 14.02 -13.67 -15.20
N GLN A 163 12.82 -13.33 -14.72
CA GLN A 163 11.71 -12.95 -15.61
C GLN A 163 11.86 -11.54 -16.20
N PHE A 164 12.46 -10.60 -15.45
CA PHE A 164 12.65 -9.22 -15.93
C PHE A 164 13.96 -8.99 -16.70
N SER A 165 15.00 -9.80 -16.48
CA SER A 165 16.26 -9.72 -17.24
C SER A 165 16.26 -10.52 -18.55
N GLY A 166 15.17 -11.24 -18.85
CA GLY A 166 15.00 -12.05 -20.07
C GLY A 166 14.20 -11.41 -21.21
N SER A 167 13.91 -10.10 -21.17
CA SER A 167 13.30 -9.35 -22.29
C SER A 167 14.24 -8.26 -22.79
N SER A 168 15.26 -8.67 -23.54
CA SER A 168 15.91 -7.88 -24.60
C SER A 168 16.38 -8.81 -25.69
#